data_AF-A0A8J3EJV7-F1
#
_entry.id   AF-A0A8J3EJV7-F1
#
_cell.length_a   1.000
_cell.length_b   1.000
_cell.length_c   1.000
_cell.angle_alpha   90.00
_cell.angle_beta   90.00
_cell.angle_gamma   90.00
#
_symmetry.space_group_name_H-M   'P 1'
#
loop_
_entity.id
_entity.type
_entity.pdbx_description
1 polymer ?
#
loop_
_entity_poly.entity_id
_entity_poly.type
_entity_poly.pdbx_seq_one_letter_code
_entity_poly.pdbx_strand_id
1 'polypeptide(L)' 'MSNVTRVRKNESLEDALRRFKRSVSKSGTLTEYRKREYYEKPSVRRKKKSEAARKRKY' A
#
# COMPACT_ATOMS: atom_id res chain seq x y z
N MET A 1 -6.59 9.83 3.96
CA MET A 1 -7.27 8.95 2.98
C MET A 1 -8.04 7.91 3.76
N SER A 2 -9.37 7.89 3.66
CA SER A 2 -10.21 6.96 4.42
C SER A 2 -10.20 5.57 3.75
N ASN A 3 -9.82 4.54 4.51
CA ASN A 3 -9.84 3.14 4.06
C ASN A 3 -11.23 2.50 4.20
N VAL A 4 -12.29 3.30 4.36
CA VAL A 4 -13.64 2.83 4.64
C VAL A 4 -14.30 2.37 3.35
N THR A 5 -14.54 1.06 3.22
CA THR A 5 -15.28 0.48 2.10
C THR A 5 -16.71 0.22 2.52
N ARG A 6 -17.66 1.01 2.00
CA ARG A 6 -19.09 0.75 2.20
C ARG A 6 -19.53 -0.44 1.33
N VAL A 7 -20.29 -1.35 1.93
CA VAL A 7 -20.89 -2.51 1.25
C VAL A 7 -22.06 -2.03 0.39
N ARG A 8 -22.15 -2.51 -0.85
CA ARG A 8 -23.27 -2.17 -1.75
C ARG A 8 -24.44 -3.13 -1.51
N LYS A 9 -25.66 -2.68 -1.83
CA LYS A 9 -26.91 -3.43 -1.55
C LYS A 9 -27.03 -4.78 -2.27
N ASN A 10 -26.34 -4.97 -3.40
CA ASN A 10 -26.36 -6.21 -4.21
C ASN A 10 -24.99 -6.88 -4.29
N GLU A 11 -24.15 -6.74 -3.26
CA GLU A 11 -22.80 -7.26 -3.24
C GLU A 11 -22.65 -8.37 -2.21
N SER A 12 -21.97 -9.45 -2.59
CA SER A 12 -21.57 -10.50 -1.66
C SER A 12 -20.48 -10.00 -0.71
N LEU A 13 -20.45 -10.53 0.52
CA LEU A 13 -19.43 -10.19 1.51
C LEU A 13 -18.00 -10.37 0.97
N GLU A 14 -17.76 -11.43 0.20
CA GLU A 14 -16.46 -11.75 -0.40
C GLU A 14 -16.00 -10.68 -1.40
N ASP A 15 -16.92 -10.13 -2.20
CA ASP A 15 -16.61 -9.08 -3.17
C ASP A 15 -16.26 -7.76 -2.47
N ALA A 16 -17.00 -7.42 -1.41
CA ALA A 16 -16.70 -6.26 -0.59
C ALA A 16 -15.32 -6.40 0.07
N LEU A 17 -14.97 -7.61 0.55
CA LEU A 17 -13.68 -7.90 1.16
C LEU A 17 -12.54 -7.78 0.14
N ARG A 18 -12.75 -8.25 -1.10
CA ARG A 18 -11.79 -8.12 -2.20
C ARG A 18 -11.55 -6.66 -2.56
N ARG A 19 -12.60 -5.82 -2.62
CA ARG A 19 -12.44 -4.37 -2.84
C ARG A 19 -11.69 -3.70 -1.70
N PHE A 20 -12.02 -4.05 -0.47
CA PHE A 20 -11.33 -3.53 0.71
C PHE A 20 -9.83 -3.85 0.67
N LYS A 21 -9.46 -5.12 0.42
CA LYS A 21 -8.06 -5.55 0.29
C LYS A 21 -7.33 -4.77 -0.81
N ARG A 22 -7.96 -4.53 -1.96
CA ARG A 22 -7.38 -3.70 -3.04
C ARG A 22 -7.19 -2.24 -2.62
N SER A 23 -8.17 -1.67 -1.91
CA SER A 23 -8.09 -0.29 -1.41
C SER A 23 -6.95 -0.12 -0.41
N VAL A 24 -6.82 -1.06 0.55
CA VAL A 24 -5.71 -1.09 1.51
C VAL A 24 -4.35 -1.20 0.79
N SER A 25 -4.20 -2.11 -0.17
CA SER A 25 -2.96 -2.22 -0.94
C SER A 25 -2.63 -0.96 -1.75
N LYS A 26 -3.65 -0.31 -2.35
CA LYS A 26 -3.48 0.93 -3.12
C LYS A 26 -3.11 2.12 -2.23
N SER A 27 -3.67 2.20 -1.03
CA SER A 27 -3.36 3.26 -0.07
C SER A 27 -1.89 3.26 0.37
N GLY A 28 -1.22 2.11 0.29
CA GLY A 28 0.19 1.98 0.65
C GLY A 28 0.46 2.03 2.16
N THR A 29 -0.57 2.07 3.02
CA THR A 29 -0.43 2.18 4.48
C THR A 29 0.44 1.07 5.08
N LEU A 30 0.28 -0.18 4.62
CA LEU A 30 1.12 -1.30 5.07
C LEU A 30 2.59 -1.16 4.65
N THR A 31 2.83 -0.62 3.45
CA THR A 31 4.19 -0.38 2.95
C THR A 31 4.87 0.75 3.71
N GLU A 32 4.11 1.77 4.09
CA GLU A 32 4.62 2.88 4.89
C GLU A 32 4.91 2.46 6.33
N TYR A 33 4.03 1.67 6.94
CA TYR A 33 4.26 1.09 8.26
C TYR A 33 5.59 0.35 8.32
N ARG A 34 5.83 -0.60 7.40
CA ARG A 34 7.11 -1.35 7.32
C ARG A 34 8.34 -0.47 7.13
N LYS A 35 8.21 0.66 6.40
CA LYS A 35 9.32 1.61 6.21
C LYS A 35 9.63 2.43 7.47
N ARG A 36 8.70 2.52 8.40
CA ARG A 36 8.80 3.30 9.64
C ARG A 36 9.14 2.44 10.86
N GLU A 37 9.18 1.10 10.72
CA GLU A 37 9.52 0.17 11.81
C GLU A 37 10.89 0.44 12.42
N TYR A 38 11.85 0.94 11.63
CA TYR A 38 13.17 1.31 12.10
C TYR A 38 13.66 2.58 11.41
N TYR A 39 14.58 3.28 12.07
CA TYR A 39 15.24 4.43 11.45
C TYR A 39 16.13 3.98 10.30
N GLU A 40 15.91 4.59 9.14
CA GLU A 40 16.75 4.41 7.97
C GLU A 40 17.46 5.73 7.63
N LYS A 41 18.80 5.69 7.59
CA LYS A 41 19.62 6.85 7.23
C LYS A 41 19.16 7.43 5.89
N PRO A 42 19.11 8.77 5.72
CA PRO A 42 18.60 9.41 4.51
C PRO A 42 19.26 8.93 3.21
N SER A 43 20.56 8.57 3.24
CA SER A 43 21.29 8.03 2.09
C SER A 43 20.74 6.68 1.63
N VAL A 44 20.50 5.76 2.58
CA VAL A 44 19.97 4.41 2.29
C VAL A 44 18.55 4.52 1.73
N ARG A 45 17.72 5.38 2.33
CA ARG A 45 16.36 5.64 1.84
C ARG A 45 16.34 6.16 0.40
N ARG A 46 17.25 7.08 0.05
CA ARG A 46 17.41 7.57 -1.34
C ARG A 46 17.87 6.47 -2.30
N LYS A 47 18.84 5.63 -1.88
CA LYS A 47 19.33 4.50 -2.68
C LYS A 47 18.20 3.50 -2.98
N LYS A 48 17.47 3.03 -1.96
CA LYS A 48 16.33 2.12 -2.11
C LYS A 48 15.23 2.70 -3.00
N LYS A 49 14.94 4.01 -2.90
CA LYS A 49 13.97 4.68 -3.78
C LYS A 49 14.42 4.62 -5.25
N SER A 50 15.70 4.86 -5.53
CA SER A 50 16.25 4.80 -6.89
C SER A 50 16.22 3.38 -7.48
N GLU A 51 16.51 2.37 -6.66
CA GLU A 51 16.48 0.96 -7.06
C GLU A 51 15.06 0.49 -7.34
N ALA A 52 14.09 0.87 -6.50
CA ALA A 52 12.67 0.57 -6.72
C ALA A 52 12.13 1.23 -7.99
N ALA A 53 12.59 2.45 -8.33
CA ALA A 53 12.23 3.10 -9.59
C ALA A 53 12.82 2.38 -10.81
N ARG A 54 14.10 1.96 -10.75
CA ARG A 54 14.73 1.16 -11.80
C ARG A 54 14.01 -0.17 -12.02
N LYS A 55 13.68 -0.89 -10.94
CA LYS A 55 12.92 -2.16 -11.00
C LYS A 55 11.48 -2.03 -11.53
N ARG A 56 10.91 -0.82 -11.62
CA ARG A 56 9.59 -0.59 -12.24
C ARG A 56 9.68 -0.26 -13.73
N LYS A 57 10.86 0.14 -14.20
CA LYS A 57 11.10 0.53 -15.60
C LYS A 57 11.31 -0.69 -16.51
N TYR A 58 11.76 -1.79 -15.94
CA TYR A 58 11.90 -3.10 -16.56
C TYR A 58 10.85 -4.04 -15.97
#